data_AF-A0A554KZ70-F1
#
_entry.id   AF-A0A554KZ70-F1
#
_cell.length_a   1.000
_cell.length_b   1.000
_cell.length_c   1.000
_cell.angle_alpha   90.00
_cell.angle_beta   90.00
_cell.angle_gamma   90.00
#
_symmetry.space_group_name_H-M   'P 1'
#
loop_
_entity.id
_entity.type
_entity.pdbx_description
1 polymer ?
#
loop_
_entity_poly.entity_id
_entity_poly.type
_entity_poly.pdbx_seq_one_letter_code
_entity_poly.pdbx_strand_id
1 'polypeptide(L)'
;MERLGAWLFVVLAVAVALLGNYLGATWASKDDKFSLLLLAVIAVSPFVFITFGLVTSRLGVAIGSGTIDALLTVCTIIMGLFLFQEWSKISVFQYFGLALVLSGIVFLQFS
;
A
#
# COMPACT_ATOMS: atom_id res chain seq x y z
N MET A 1 3.60 -24.34 9.18
CA MET A 1 4.04 -23.18 9.97
C MET A 1 4.79 -22.14 9.14
N GLU A 2 5.61 -22.52 8.14
CA GLU A 2 6.34 -21.56 7.29
C GLU A 2 5.45 -20.58 6.51
N ARG A 3 4.32 -21.04 5.95
CA ARG A 3 3.38 -20.18 5.21
C ARG A 3 2.69 -19.12 6.09
N LEU A 4 2.32 -19.49 7.32
CA LEU A 4 1.69 -18.56 8.29
C LEU A 4 2.69 -17.48 8.74
N GLY A 5 3.96 -17.86 8.93
CA GLY A 5 5.03 -16.91 9.21
C GLY A 5 5.22 -15.91 8.09
N ALA A 6 5.26 -16.37 6.83
CA ALA A 6 5.39 -15.48 5.68
C ALA A 6 4.25 -14.46 5.55
N TRP A 7 3.00 -14.89 5.82
CA TRP A 7 1.83 -14.00 5.79
C TRP A 7 1.88 -12.91 6.87
N LEU A 8 2.45 -13.18 8.05
CA LEU A 8 2.66 -12.13 9.06
C LEU A 8 3.62 -11.04 8.53
N PHE A 9 4.69 -11.43 7.83
CA PHE A 9 5.60 -10.45 7.21
C PHE A 9 4.91 -9.64 6.11
N VAL A 10 4.05 -10.28 5.30
CA VAL A 10 3.27 -9.60 4.27
C VAL A 10 2.33 -8.57 4.89
N VAL A 11 1.54 -8.95 5.90
CA VAL A 11 0.60 -8.04 6.58
C VAL A 11 1.34 -6.86 7.22
N LEU A 12 2.48 -7.14 7.87
CA LEU A 12 3.30 -6.09 8.47
C LEU A 12 3.90 -5.15 7.43
N ALA A 13 4.41 -5.67 6.30
CA ALA A 13 4.93 -4.86 5.21
C ALA A 13 3.85 -3.96 4.59
N VAL A 14 2.66 -4.52 4.34
CA VAL A 14 1.51 -3.76 3.82
C VAL A 14 1.08 -2.68 4.81
N ALA A 15 1.00 -2.99 6.11
CA ALA A 15 0.62 -2.00 7.13
C ALA A 15 1.62 -0.83 7.22
N VAL A 16 2.93 -1.13 7.20
CA VAL A 16 3.99 -0.11 7.24
C VAL A 16 3.98 0.74 5.97
N ALA A 17 3.84 0.11 4.80
CA ALA A 17 3.73 0.82 3.52
C ALA A 17 2.47 1.69 3.46
N LEU A 18 1.34 1.18 3.94
CA LEU A 18 0.08 1.91 4.00
C LEU A 18 0.17 3.14 4.93
N LEU A 19 0.83 2.99 6.07
CA LEU A 19 1.13 4.11 6.97
C LEU A 19 2.01 5.15 6.27
N GLY A 20 3.04 4.72 5.54
CA GLY A 20 3.87 5.61 4.73
C GLY A 20 3.05 6.39 3.69
N ASN A 21 2.17 5.72 2.96
CA ASN A 21 1.26 6.34 1.99
C ASN A 21 0.33 7.35 2.66
N TYR A 22 -0.26 6.99 3.80
CA TYR A 22 -1.15 7.86 4.57
C TYR A 22 -0.42 9.12 5.05
N LEU A 23 0.75 8.97 5.67
CA LEU A 23 1.56 10.09 6.14
C LEU A 23 2.02 10.98 4.98
N GLY A 24 2.43 10.38 3.86
CA GLY A 24 2.83 11.09 2.65
C GLY A 24 1.70 11.91 2.05
N ALA A 25 0.52 11.31 1.90
CA ALA A 25 -0.67 12.00 1.41
C ALA A 25 -1.11 13.13 2.36
N THR A 26 -1.11 12.86 3.67
CA THR A 26 -1.48 13.86 4.69
C THR A 26 -0.49 15.02 4.72
N TRP A 27 0.81 14.75 4.70
CA TRP A 27 1.85 15.77 4.59
C TRP A 27 1.70 16.60 3.31
N ALA A 28 1.52 15.94 2.17
CA ALA A 28 1.38 16.61 0.87
C ALA A 28 0.16 17.53 0.80
N SER A 29 -0.91 17.21 1.54
CA SER A 29 -2.12 18.02 1.62
C SER A 29 -2.00 19.29 2.48
N LYS A 30 -0.93 19.43 3.28
CA LYS A 30 -0.69 20.62 4.13
C LYS A 30 0.05 21.72 3.36
N ASP A 31 -0.24 22.97 3.68
CA ASP A 31 0.45 24.14 3.10
C ASP A 31 1.90 24.22 3.57
N ASP A 32 2.15 23.94 4.85
CA ASP A 32 3.49 23.89 5.42
C ASP A 32 4.19 22.54 5.15
N LYS A 33 5.12 22.58 4.20
CA LYS A 33 5.91 21.42 3.77
C LYS A 33 7.03 21.04 4.74
N PHE A 34 7.41 21.90 5.69
CA PHE A 34 8.43 21.61 6.71
C PHE A 34 7.82 21.22 8.07
N SER A 35 6.66 20.57 8.04
CA SER A 35 5.94 20.12 9.24
C SER A 35 6.49 18.82 9.83
N LEU A 36 6.10 18.52 11.08
CA LEU A 36 6.39 17.24 11.76
C LEU A 36 5.98 16.00 10.96
N LEU A 37 5.03 16.14 10.04
CA LEU A 37 4.61 15.06 9.14
C LEU A 37 5.72 14.69 8.15
N LEU A 38 6.53 15.64 7.69
CA LEU A 38 7.70 15.34 6.85
C LEU A 38 8.70 14.45 7.61
N LEU A 39 8.94 14.78 8.88
CA LEU A 39 9.83 13.98 9.73
C LEU A 39 9.28 12.56 9.92
N ALA A 40 7.95 12.43 10.09
CA ALA A 40 7.30 11.11 10.17
C ALA A 40 7.41 10.32 8.85
N VAL A 41 7.26 10.97 7.70
CA VAL A 41 7.48 10.34 6.38
C VAL A 41 8.91 9.85 6.23
N ILE A 42 9.89 10.69 6.55
CA ILE A 42 11.32 10.34 6.48
C ILE A 42 11.63 9.17 7.43
N ALA A 43 11.08 9.19 8.65
CA ALA A 43 11.29 8.13 9.62
C ALA A 43 10.66 6.80 9.19
N VAL A 44 9.46 6.80 8.61
CA VAL A 44 8.76 5.57 8.19
C VAL A 44 9.32 4.98 6.89
N SER A 45 9.84 5.81 5.98
CA SER A 45 10.27 5.37 4.64
C SER A 45 11.27 4.19 4.64
N PRO A 46 12.34 4.18 5.45
CA PRO A 46 13.26 3.03 5.52
C PRO A 46 12.57 1.73 5.92
N PHE A 47 11.58 1.79 6.82
CA PHE A 47 10.87 0.59 7.28
C PHE A 47 10.01 -0.04 6.18
N VAL A 48 9.49 0.77 5.25
CA VAL A 48 8.79 0.26 4.06
C VAL A 48 9.72 -0.64 3.25
N PHE A 49 10.94 -0.19 2.97
CA PHE A 49 11.92 -0.97 2.21
C PHE A 49 12.47 -2.18 2.98
N ILE A 50 12.70 -2.04 4.29
CA ILE A 50 13.16 -3.15 5.13
C ILE A 50 12.11 -4.26 5.16
N THR A 51 10.84 -3.92 5.42
CA THR A 51 9.76 -4.91 5.49
C THR A 51 9.49 -5.58 4.14
N PHE A 52 9.59 -4.83 3.04
CA PHE A 52 9.58 -5.38 1.68
C PHE A 52 10.72 -6.39 1.43
N GLY A 53 11.96 -6.04 1.81
CA GLY A 53 13.12 -6.93 1.70
C GLY A 53 12.97 -8.22 2.52
N LEU A 54 12.37 -8.13 3.71
CA LEU A 54 12.09 -9.28 4.56
C LEU A 54 11.06 -10.24 3.96
N VAL A 55 10.08 -9.72 3.22
CA VAL A 55 9.08 -10.56 2.54
C VAL A 55 9.68 -11.20 1.29
N THR A 56 10.38 -10.41 0.47
CA THR A 56 10.97 -10.90 -0.80
C THR A 56 12.10 -11.90 -0.58
N SER A 57 12.85 -11.79 0.53
CA SER A 57 13.84 -12.82 0.91
C SER A 57 13.21 -14.18 1.27
N ARG A 58 11.92 -14.22 1.60
CA ARG A 58 11.19 -15.44 1.97
C ARG A 58 10.32 -16.01 0.85
N LEU A 59 9.66 -15.14 0.09
CA LEU A 59 8.69 -15.54 -0.95
C LEU A 59 9.25 -15.39 -2.37
N GLY A 60 10.45 -14.82 -2.52
CA GLY A 60 10.98 -14.38 -3.80
C GLY A 60 10.38 -13.03 -4.21
N VAL A 61 11.09 -12.33 -5.10
CA VAL A 61 10.69 -10.97 -5.52
C VAL A 61 9.35 -11.01 -6.25
N ALA A 62 9.19 -11.86 -7.26
CA ALA A 62 7.98 -11.87 -8.10
C ALA A 62 6.69 -12.10 -7.30
N ILE A 63 6.67 -13.08 -6.40
CA ILE A 63 5.49 -13.41 -5.59
C ILE A 63 5.35 -12.42 -4.43
N GLY A 64 6.46 -12.13 -3.73
CA GLY A 64 6.46 -11.24 -2.56
C GLY A 64 6.07 -9.81 -2.90
N SER A 65 6.68 -9.21 -3.93
CA SER A 65 6.35 -7.85 -4.37
C SER A 65 4.94 -7.80 -4.95
N GLY A 66 4.59 -8.76 -5.82
CA GLY A 66 3.25 -8.83 -6.41
C GLY A 66 2.15 -8.90 -5.35
N THR A 67 2.39 -9.63 -4.26
CA THR A 67 1.43 -9.71 -3.13
C THR A 67 1.35 -8.43 -2.31
N ILE A 68 2.50 -7.85 -1.94
CA ILE A 68 2.52 -6.59 -1.18
C ILE A 68 1.88 -5.47 -2.00
N ASP A 69 2.30 -5.28 -3.24
CA ASP A 69 1.87 -4.17 -4.07
C ASP A 69 0.39 -4.27 -4.44
N ALA A 70 -0.10 -5.49 -4.68
CA ALA A 70 -1.53 -5.72 -4.89
C ALA A 70 -2.35 -5.36 -3.65
N LEU A 71 -2.01 -5.89 -2.48
CA LEU A 71 -2.72 -5.58 -1.23
C LEU A 71 -2.63 -4.10 -0.87
N LEU A 72 -1.44 -3.51 -1.01
CA LEU A 72 -1.21 -2.08 -0.77
C LEU A 72 -2.06 -1.22 -1.73
N THR A 73 -2.20 -1.63 -2.99
CA THR A 73 -3.07 -0.96 -3.96
C THR A 73 -4.51 -1.00 -3.49
N VAL A 74 -5.04 -2.17 -3.11
CA VAL A 74 -6.42 -2.28 -2.58
C VAL A 74 -6.60 -1.40 -1.35
N CYS A 75 -5.69 -1.49 -0.38
CA CYS A 75 -5.78 -0.71 0.85
C CYS A 75 -5.67 0.80 0.59
N THR A 76 -4.82 1.24 -0.35
CA THR A 76 -4.66 2.65 -0.70
C THR A 76 -5.89 3.19 -1.44
N ILE A 77 -6.52 2.38 -2.31
CA ILE A 77 -7.81 2.74 -2.93
C ILE A 77 -8.88 2.93 -1.84
N ILE A 78 -9.02 1.98 -0.92
CA ILE A 78 -9.96 2.09 0.20
C ILE A 78 -9.64 3.34 1.04
N MET A 79 -8.37 3.60 1.33
CA MET A 79 -7.95 4.80 2.05
C MET A 79 -8.34 6.09 1.31
N GLY A 80 -8.03 6.21 0.02
CA GLY A 80 -8.38 7.38 -0.79
C GLY A 80 -9.89 7.64 -0.81
N LEU A 81 -10.67 6.59 -1.05
CA LEU A 81 -12.12 6.66 -1.09
C LEU A 81 -12.71 7.05 0.28
N PHE A 82 -12.35 6.35 1.36
CA PHE A 82 -13.04 6.52 2.65
C PHE A 82 -12.40 7.56 3.58
N LEU A 83 -11.07 7.60 3.68
CA LEU A 83 -10.36 8.53 4.59
C LEU A 83 -10.17 9.91 3.94
N PHE A 84 -9.85 9.97 2.65
CA PHE A 84 -9.68 11.23 1.92
C PHE A 84 -10.95 11.69 1.19
N GLN A 85 -12.03 10.91 1.28
CA GLN A 85 -13.35 11.21 0.70
C GLN A 85 -13.30 11.53 -0.81
N GLU A 86 -12.44 10.83 -1.56
CA GLU A 86 -12.14 11.16 -2.96
C GLU A 86 -13.18 10.62 -3.96
N TRP A 87 -14.34 10.14 -3.49
CA TRP A 87 -15.43 9.65 -4.35
C TRP A 87 -15.84 10.66 -5.44
N SER A 88 -15.80 11.96 -5.13
CA SER A 88 -16.15 13.03 -6.06
C SER A 88 -15.02 13.42 -7.02
N LYS A 89 -13.78 12.99 -6.77
CA LYS A 89 -12.63 13.25 -7.63
C LYS A 89 -12.45 12.19 -8.72
N ILE A 90 -13.26 11.13 -8.69
CA ILE A 90 -13.12 9.96 -9.55
C ILE A 90 -14.22 9.98 -10.62
N SER A 91 -13.80 9.94 -11.87
CA SER A 91 -14.68 9.81 -13.03
C SER A 91 -15.25 8.40 -13.16
N VAL A 92 -16.37 8.26 -13.90
CA VAL A 92 -17.01 6.96 -14.17
C VAL A 92 -16.03 5.95 -14.82
N PHE A 93 -15.16 6.42 -15.72
CA PHE A 93 -14.13 5.57 -16.33
C PHE A 93 -13.07 5.11 -15.33
N GLN A 94 -12.72 5.95 -14.34
CA GLN A 94 -11.79 5.56 -13.29
C GLN A 94 -12.41 4.55 -12.32
N TYR A 95 -13.72 4.61 -12.03
CA TYR A 95 -14.40 3.54 -11.29
C TYR A 95 -14.33 2.19 -12.01
N PHE A 96 -14.52 2.18 -13.33
CA PHE A 96 -14.36 0.98 -14.14
C PHE A 96 -12.90 0.47 -14.11
N GLY A 97 -11.92 1.38 -14.22
CA GLY A 97 -10.51 1.06 -14.08
C GLY A 97 -10.17 0.44 -12.72
N LEU A 98 -10.71 1.00 -11.63
CA LEU A 98 -10.54 0.45 -10.28
C LEU A 98 -11.11 -0.97 -10.18
N ALA A 99 -12.30 -1.23 -10.75
CA ALA A 99 -12.90 -2.57 -10.77
C ALA A 99 -12.03 -3.58 -11.55
N LEU A 100 -11.44 -3.16 -12.68
CA LEU A 100 -10.51 -4.01 -13.45
C LEU A 100 -9.21 -4.29 -12.67
N VAL A 101 -8.66 -3.30 -11.98
CA VAL A 101 -7.46 -3.47 -11.12
C VAL A 101 -7.75 -4.49 -10.02
N LEU A 102 -8.87 -4.35 -9.31
CA LEU A 102 -9.26 -5.30 -8.27
C LEU A 102 -9.44 -6.72 -8.84
N SER A 103 -10.06 -6.84 -10.01
CA SER A 103 -10.23 -8.13 -10.69
C SER A 103 -8.88 -8.75 -11.07
N GLY A 104 -7.97 -7.96 -11.64
CA GLY A 104 -6.63 -8.41 -12.00
C GLY A 104 -5.80 -8.86 -10.80
N ILE A 105 -5.93 -8.17 -9.66
CA ILE A 105 -5.32 -8.56 -8.40
C ILE A 105 -5.85 -9.92 -7.93
N VAL A 106 -7.16 -10.14 -7.99
CA VAL A 106 -7.77 -11.43 -7.62
C VAL A 106 -7.25 -12.54 -8.54
N PHE A 107 -7.23 -12.32 -9.85
CA PHE A 107 -6.69 -13.31 -10.79
C PHE A 107 -5.24 -13.66 -10.48
N LEU A 108 -4.38 -12.66 -10.25
CA LEU A 108 -2.96 -12.88 -9.98
C LEU A 108 -2.69 -13.67 -8.68
N GLN A 109 -3.58 -13.56 -7.69
CA GLN A 109 -3.41 -14.20 -6.38
C GLN A 109 -4.05 -15.59 -6.28
N PHE A 110 -5.06 -15.88 -7.11
CA PHE A 110 -5.82 -17.12 -7.05
C PHE A 110 -5.69 -18.01 -8.32
N SER A 111 -4.84 -17.64 -9.27
CA SER A 111 -4.41 -18.49 -10.40
C SER A 111 -3.21 -19.36 -10.05
#